data_AF-A0A354QA80-F1
#
_entry.id   AF-A0A354QA80-F1
#
_cell.length_a   1.000
_cell.length_b   1.000
_cell.length_c   1.000
_cell.angle_alpha   90.00
_cell.angle_beta   90.00
_cell.angle_gamma   90.00
#
_symmetry.space_group_name_H-M   'P 1'
#
loop_
_entity.id
_entity.type
_entity.pdbx_description
1 polymer ?
#
loop_
_entity_poly.entity_id
_entity_poly.type
_entity_poly.pdbx_seq_one_letter_code
_entity_poly.pdbx_strand_id
1 'polypeptide(L)'
;ITNAKALGQALTDEGVNVEAKEFGFTESHQLAINVTNFGIAKELARSLSDKNNIITNYNMLPGDKDAKNPTGLRIGVQEMTRYGMKEDEMGELADLMKAGLQGKIVKDEVIKLRSRFTDVHFA
;
A
#
# COMPACT_ATOMS: atom_id res chain seq x y z
N ILE A 1 3.34 -3.30 13.75
CA ILE A 1 4.65 -3.36 13.08
C ILE A 1 4.74 -4.61 12.21
N THR A 2 4.44 -5.82 12.72
CA THR A 2 4.51 -7.07 11.94
C THR A 2 3.75 -7.02 10.61
N ASN A 3 2.50 -6.56 10.60
CA ASN A 3 1.73 -6.36 9.36
C ASN A 3 2.40 -5.39 8.36
N ALA A 4 3.05 -4.33 8.84
CA ALA A 4 3.72 -3.38 7.96
C ALA A 4 4.96 -4.03 7.30
N LYS A 5 5.73 -4.82 8.07
CA LYS A 5 6.85 -5.60 7.53
C LYS A 5 6.37 -6.67 6.55
N ALA A 6 5.28 -7.38 6.88
CA ALA A 6 4.68 -8.38 6.01
C ALA A 6 4.20 -7.77 4.67
N LEU A 7 3.50 -6.64 4.71
CA LEU A 7 3.08 -5.91 3.51
C LEU A 7 4.29 -5.44 2.69
N GLY A 8 5.33 -4.91 3.34
CA GLY A 8 6.55 -4.46 2.66
C GLY A 8 7.27 -5.58 1.95
N GLN A 9 7.35 -6.76 2.59
CA GLN A 9 7.92 -7.96 2.00
C GLN A 9 7.07 -8.44 0.81
N ALA A 10 5.76 -8.61 0.98
CA ALA A 10 4.87 -9.07 -0.08
C ALA A 10 4.87 -8.15 -1.31
N LEU A 11 4.80 -6.82 -1.10
CA LEU A 11 4.91 -5.84 -2.20
C LEU A 11 6.24 -5.94 -2.94
N THR A 12 7.33 -6.18 -2.21
CA THR A 12 8.66 -6.36 -2.78
C THR A 12 8.75 -7.64 -3.62
N ASP A 13 8.15 -8.74 -3.15
CA ASP A 13 8.12 -10.01 -3.85
C ASP A 13 7.28 -9.92 -5.14
N GLU A 14 6.23 -9.09 -5.13
CA GLU A 14 5.45 -8.67 -6.30
C GLU A 14 6.18 -7.67 -7.22
N GLY A 15 7.42 -7.29 -6.89
CA GLY A 15 8.24 -6.37 -7.68
C GLY A 15 7.79 -4.91 -7.62
N VAL A 16 7.19 -4.48 -6.51
CA VAL A 16 7.01 -3.05 -6.17
C VAL A 16 8.26 -2.57 -5.44
N ASN A 17 8.73 -1.37 -5.77
CA ASN A 17 9.90 -0.79 -5.10
C ASN A 17 9.50 -0.25 -3.72
N VAL A 18 9.76 -1.02 -2.66
CA VAL A 18 9.54 -0.60 -1.28
C VAL A 18 10.83 -0.02 -0.70
N GLU A 19 10.73 1.15 -0.06
CA GLU A 19 11.88 1.84 0.54
C GLU A 19 12.40 1.09 1.77
N ALA A 20 13.70 1.31 2.09
CA ALA A 20 14.37 0.79 3.28
C ALA A 20 14.35 -0.75 3.43
N LYS A 21 14.28 -1.50 2.32
CA LYS A 21 14.28 -2.97 2.31
C LYS A 21 15.46 -3.56 3.08
N GLU A 22 16.65 -2.99 2.92
CA GLU A 22 17.90 -3.38 3.60
C GLU A 22 17.86 -3.19 5.12
N PHE A 23 16.93 -2.37 5.63
CA PHE A 23 16.67 -2.16 7.05
C PHE A 23 15.42 -2.92 7.54
N GLY A 24 14.87 -3.84 6.74
CA GLY A 24 13.65 -4.56 7.09
C GLY A 24 12.35 -3.75 6.88
N PHE A 25 12.36 -2.83 5.92
CA PHE A 25 11.25 -1.97 5.48
C PHE A 25 10.82 -0.89 6.47
N THR A 26 10.48 -1.24 7.71
CA THR A 26 9.93 -0.29 8.68
C THR A 26 9.98 -0.84 10.11
N GLU A 27 10.30 0.01 11.08
CA GLU A 27 10.05 -0.23 12.51
C GLU A 27 8.80 0.51 13.01
N SER A 28 7.91 0.90 12.08
CA SER A 28 6.70 1.66 12.38
C SER A 28 5.45 1.00 11.80
N HIS A 29 4.36 1.76 11.68
CA HIS A 29 3.11 1.33 11.08
C HIS A 29 2.99 1.70 9.59
N GLN A 30 4.00 2.38 9.02
CA GLN A 30 3.95 2.93 7.66
C GLN A 30 5.05 2.34 6.77
N LEU A 31 4.74 2.30 5.48
CA LEU A 31 5.66 2.02 4.39
C LEU A 31 5.69 3.20 3.42
N ALA A 32 6.81 3.36 2.74
CA ALA A 32 6.96 4.23 1.59
C ALA A 32 7.31 3.35 0.39
N ILE A 33 6.64 3.57 -0.74
CA ILE A 33 6.89 2.84 -1.99
C ILE A 33 7.16 3.82 -3.11
N ASN A 34 8.12 3.51 -3.98
CA ASN A 34 8.40 4.25 -5.19
C ASN A 34 7.60 3.67 -6.36
N VAL A 35 6.78 4.51 -6.99
CA VAL A 35 5.82 4.06 -8.03
C VAL A 35 6.15 4.55 -9.42
N THR A 36 7.35 5.10 -9.63
CA THR A 36 7.81 5.63 -10.93
C THR A 36 7.71 4.62 -12.07
N ASN A 37 7.91 3.32 -11.79
CA ASN A 37 7.77 2.23 -12.75
C ASN A 37 6.31 1.97 -13.20
N PHE A 38 5.32 2.53 -12.49
CA PHE A 38 3.90 2.37 -12.79
C PHE A 38 3.27 3.64 -13.36
N GLY A 39 3.80 4.82 -13.00
CA GLY A 39 3.29 6.11 -13.46
C GLY A 39 3.47 7.24 -12.45
N ILE A 40 2.64 8.28 -12.57
CA ILE A 40 2.70 9.47 -11.71
C ILE A 40 2.01 9.18 -10.38
N ALA A 41 2.71 9.36 -9.26
CA ALA A 41 2.22 8.97 -7.93
C ALA A 41 0.85 9.59 -7.58
N LYS A 42 0.65 10.87 -7.92
CA LYS A 42 -0.63 11.56 -7.68
C LYS A 42 -1.80 10.94 -8.44
N GLU A 43 -1.57 10.54 -9.69
CA GLU A 43 -2.58 9.91 -10.53
C GLU A 43 -2.86 8.48 -10.08
N LEU A 44 -1.81 7.73 -9.70
CA LEU A 44 -1.93 6.39 -9.16
C LEU A 44 -2.69 6.37 -7.83
N ALA A 45 -2.36 7.27 -6.89
CA ALA A 45 -3.10 7.41 -5.63
C ALA A 45 -4.59 7.67 -5.88
N ARG A 46 -4.90 8.57 -6.83
CA ARG A 46 -6.29 8.85 -7.22
C ARG A 46 -6.96 7.66 -7.88
N SER A 47 -6.29 6.97 -8.79
CA SER A 47 -6.82 5.79 -9.48
C SER A 47 -7.11 4.65 -8.50
N LEU A 48 -6.17 4.36 -7.59
CA LEU A 48 -6.35 3.38 -6.52
C LEU A 48 -7.57 3.71 -5.65
N SER A 49 -7.74 4.97 -5.26
CA SER A 49 -8.88 5.42 -4.45
C SER A 49 -10.19 5.35 -5.24
N ASP A 50 -10.29 6.06 -6.35
CA ASP A 50 -11.54 6.29 -7.10
C ASP A 50 -12.05 5.00 -7.77
N LYS A 51 -11.13 4.15 -8.26
CA LYS A 51 -11.49 2.97 -9.05
C LYS A 51 -11.41 1.66 -8.26
N ASN A 52 -10.55 1.59 -7.24
CA ASN A 52 -10.20 0.32 -6.59
C ASN A 52 -10.48 0.28 -5.09
N ASN A 53 -11.02 1.35 -4.49
CA ASN A 53 -11.25 1.45 -3.04
C ASN A 53 -9.97 1.26 -2.19
N ILE A 54 -8.78 1.53 -2.74
CA ILE A 54 -7.51 1.50 -2.02
C ILE A 54 -7.05 2.93 -1.80
N ILE A 55 -7.18 3.43 -0.57
CA ILE A 55 -6.88 4.83 -0.25
C ILE A 55 -5.44 4.93 0.27
N THR A 56 -4.62 5.70 -0.43
CA THR A 56 -3.24 6.02 -0.04
C THR A 56 -2.96 7.51 -0.29
N ASN A 57 -1.81 7.98 0.15
CA ASN A 57 -1.38 9.35 -0.08
C ASN A 57 -0.07 9.37 -0.87
N TYR A 58 0.00 10.21 -1.92
CA TYR A 58 1.26 10.47 -2.59
C TYR A 58 2.19 11.28 -1.66
N ASN A 59 3.46 10.92 -1.61
CA ASN A 59 4.41 11.45 -0.64
C ASN A 59 5.79 11.56 -1.25
N MET A 60 6.53 12.62 -0.91
CA MET A 60 7.92 12.76 -1.34
C MET A 60 8.79 11.63 -0.79
N LEU A 61 9.72 11.16 -1.61
CA LEU A 61 10.78 10.25 -1.20
C LEU A 61 12.14 10.98 -1.16
N PRO A 62 13.15 10.43 -0.46
CA PRO A 62 14.51 10.97 -0.55
C PRO A 62 14.97 11.09 -2.00
N GLY A 63 15.40 12.29 -2.39
CA GLY A 63 15.82 12.61 -3.76
C GLY A 63 14.76 13.33 -4.61
N ASP A 64 13.49 13.33 -4.20
CA ASP A 64 12.46 14.16 -4.83
C ASP A 64 12.80 15.65 -4.66
N LYS A 65 12.68 16.40 -5.75
CA LYS A 65 12.91 17.86 -5.78
C LYS A 65 11.63 18.67 -5.99
N ASP A 66 10.56 18.02 -6.44
CA ASP A 66 9.27 18.66 -6.74
C ASP A 66 8.16 18.08 -5.84
N ALA A 67 7.75 18.86 -4.84
CA ALA A 67 6.66 18.49 -3.95
C ALA A 67 5.30 18.36 -4.65
N LYS A 68 5.12 18.94 -5.85
CA LYS A 68 3.86 18.83 -6.61
C LYS A 68 3.74 17.49 -7.33
N ASN A 69 4.87 16.86 -7.67
CA ASN A 69 4.93 15.60 -8.42
C ASN A 69 5.92 14.64 -7.75
N PRO A 70 5.64 14.18 -6.52
CA PRO A 70 6.52 13.23 -5.85
C PRO A 70 6.49 11.87 -6.54
N THR A 71 7.51 11.05 -6.24
CA THR A 71 7.68 9.72 -6.84
C THR A 71 7.05 8.60 -6.01
N GLY A 72 6.65 8.87 -4.76
CA GLY A 72 6.23 7.84 -3.82
C GLY A 72 4.77 7.86 -3.39
N LEU A 73 4.33 6.73 -2.83
CA LEU A 73 3.11 6.59 -2.04
C LEU A 73 3.47 6.19 -0.61
N ARG A 74 2.74 6.73 0.37
CA ARG A 74 2.80 6.32 1.78
C ARG A 74 1.60 5.46 2.12
N ILE A 75 1.85 4.32 2.74
CA ILE A 75 0.85 3.32 3.10
C ILE A 75 0.94 3.09 4.62
N GLY A 76 -0.20 3.10 5.30
CA GLY A 76 -0.29 2.75 6.73
C GLY A 76 -1.18 1.53 6.92
N VAL A 77 -0.76 0.58 7.76
CA VAL A 77 -1.52 -0.67 8.01
C VAL A 77 -2.37 -0.63 9.28
N GLN A 78 -2.28 0.45 10.06
CA GLN A 78 -2.86 0.54 11.40
C GLN A 78 -4.38 0.34 11.39
N GLU A 79 -5.09 0.92 10.42
CA GLU A 79 -6.55 0.83 10.38
C GLU A 79 -6.99 -0.61 10.12
N MET A 80 -6.42 -1.25 9.11
CA MET A 80 -6.77 -2.65 8.81
C MET A 80 -6.31 -3.63 9.89
N THR A 81 -5.22 -3.31 10.59
CA THR A 81 -4.81 -4.07 11.79
C THR A 81 -5.84 -3.94 12.91
N ARG A 82 -6.43 -2.75 13.12
CA ARG A 82 -7.52 -2.54 14.10
C ARG A 82 -8.76 -3.36 13.77
N TYR A 83 -9.06 -3.55 12.48
CA TYR A 83 -10.13 -4.43 12.01
C TYR A 83 -9.74 -5.92 11.96
N GLY A 84 -8.56 -6.29 12.45
CA GLY A 84 -8.19 -7.69 12.66
C GLY A 84 -7.38 -8.35 11.54
N MET A 85 -7.03 -7.64 10.46
CA MET A 85 -6.15 -8.19 9.42
C MET A 85 -4.77 -8.56 9.99
N LYS A 86 -4.21 -9.65 9.47
CA LYS A 86 -2.91 -10.23 9.81
C LYS A 86 -2.03 -10.30 8.56
N GLU A 87 -0.88 -10.93 8.71
CA GLU A 87 0.18 -11.01 7.72
C GLU A 87 -0.29 -11.66 6.40
N ASP A 88 -1.13 -12.69 6.48
CA ASP A 88 -1.69 -13.36 5.29
C ASP A 88 -2.53 -12.39 4.45
N GLU A 89 -3.35 -11.54 5.09
CA GLU A 89 -4.13 -10.53 4.40
C GLU A 89 -3.31 -9.36 3.85
N MET A 90 -2.14 -9.10 4.44
CA MET A 90 -1.19 -8.15 3.85
C MET A 90 -0.62 -8.68 2.54
N GLY A 91 -0.47 -10.01 2.40
CA GLY A 91 -0.16 -10.68 1.14
C GLY A 91 -1.25 -10.46 0.10
N GLU A 92 -2.51 -10.81 0.42
CA GLU A 92 -3.65 -10.57 -0.49
C GLU A 92 -3.78 -9.09 -0.90
N LEU A 93 -3.55 -8.17 0.05
CA LEU A 93 -3.57 -6.74 -0.24
C LEU A 93 -2.43 -6.32 -1.18
N ALA A 94 -1.23 -6.88 -1.03
CA ALA A 94 -0.08 -6.57 -1.89
C ALA A 94 -0.38 -6.89 -3.37
N ASP A 95 -0.98 -8.05 -3.64
CA ASP A 95 -1.37 -8.48 -4.98
C ASP A 95 -2.38 -7.51 -5.61
N LEU A 96 -3.40 -7.11 -4.84
CA LEU A 96 -4.42 -6.16 -5.27
C LEU A 96 -3.84 -4.77 -5.52
N MET A 97 -2.93 -4.31 -4.65
CA MET A 97 -2.22 -3.05 -4.83
C MET A 97 -1.35 -3.07 -6.10
N LYS A 98 -0.59 -4.13 -6.34
CA LYS A 98 0.22 -4.30 -7.55
C LYS A 98 -0.64 -4.25 -8.80
N ALA A 99 -1.74 -5.01 -8.83
CA ALA A 99 -2.69 -5.03 -9.93
C ALA A 99 -3.29 -3.63 -10.20
N GLY A 100 -3.70 -2.92 -9.14
CA GLY A 100 -4.23 -1.56 -9.22
C GLY A 100 -3.20 -0.55 -9.74
N LEU A 101 -1.94 -0.67 -9.31
CA LEU A 101 -0.82 0.15 -9.81
C LEU A 101 -0.56 -0.09 -11.30
N GLN A 102 -0.77 -1.32 -11.80
CA GLN A 102 -0.71 -1.66 -13.23
C GLN A 102 -1.95 -1.21 -14.03
N GLY A 103 -2.91 -0.54 -13.39
CA GLY A 103 -4.12 -0.04 -14.03
C GLY A 103 -5.27 -1.03 -14.13
N LYS A 104 -5.18 -2.21 -13.50
CA LYS A 104 -6.32 -3.12 -13.39
C LYS A 104 -7.38 -2.54 -12.45
N ILE A 105 -8.64 -2.88 -12.70
CA ILE A 105 -9.75 -2.59 -11.78
C ILE A 105 -9.94 -3.83 -10.92
N VAL A 106 -9.71 -3.69 -9.61
CA VAL A 106 -9.76 -4.75 -8.60
C VAL A 106 -10.74 -4.42 -7.46
N LYS A 107 -11.70 -3.54 -7.73
CA LYS A 107 -12.62 -3.00 -6.73
C LYS A 107 -13.42 -4.08 -6.01
N ASP A 108 -13.90 -5.07 -6.75
CA ASP A 108 -14.77 -6.11 -6.21
C ASP A 108 -13.99 -7.06 -5.33
N GLU A 109 -12.74 -7.37 -5.69
CA GLU A 109 -11.81 -8.14 -4.89
C GLU A 109 -11.42 -7.41 -3.61
N VAL A 110 -11.18 -6.09 -3.69
CA VAL A 110 -10.91 -5.25 -2.51
C VAL A 110 -12.13 -5.20 -1.59
N ILE A 111 -13.34 -5.09 -2.12
CA ILE A 111 -14.59 -5.16 -1.33
C ILE A 111 -14.73 -6.53 -0.67
N LYS A 112 -14.44 -7.62 -1.40
CA LYS A 112 -14.49 -8.98 -0.87
C LYS A 112 -13.46 -9.22 0.23
N LEU A 113 -12.24 -8.71 0.07
CA LEU A 113 -11.22 -8.75 1.13
C LEU A 113 -11.67 -7.95 2.35
N ARG A 114 -12.17 -6.72 2.13
CA ARG A 114 -12.63 -5.83 3.20
C ARG A 114 -13.85 -6.36 3.95
N SER A 115 -14.75 -7.09 3.30
CA SER A 115 -15.99 -7.60 3.92
C SER A 115 -15.75 -8.67 4.99
N ARG A 116 -14.56 -9.29 5.02
CA ARG A 116 -14.16 -10.25 6.06
C ARG A 116 -13.85 -9.59 7.42
N PHE A 117 -13.70 -8.25 7.46
CA PHE A 117 -13.13 -7.52 8.61
C PHE A 117 -13.95 -6.30 9.02
N THR A 118 -15.25 -6.44 9.31
CA THR A 118 -16.15 -5.31 9.57
C THR A 118 -16.12 -4.77 10.99
N ASP A 119 -15.59 -5.54 11.94
CA ASP A 119 -15.62 -5.21 13.37
C ASP A 119 -14.25 -4.71 13.86
N VAL A 120 -14.24 -3.70 14.73
CA VAL A 120 -13.01 -3.17 15.33
C VAL A 120 -12.61 -4.04 16.52
N HIS A 121 -11.39 -4.57 16.48
CA HIS A 121 -10.82 -5.44 17.53
C HIS A 121 -9.87 -4.70 18.48
N PHE A 122 -9.26 -3.60 18.03
CA PHE A 122 -8.25 -2.86 18.81
C PHE A 122 -8.56 -1.35 18.80
N ALA A 123 -8.79 -0.79 19.99
CA ALA A 123 -9.16 0.62 20.20
C ALA A 123 -7.93 1.50 20.43
#